data_AF-A0A9D7N847-F1
#
_entry.id   AF-A0A9D7N847-F1
#
_cell.length_a   1.000
_cell.length_b   1.000
_cell.length_c   1.000
_cell.angle_alpha   90.00
_cell.angle_beta   90.00
_cell.angle_gamma   90.00
#
_symmetry.space_group_name_H-M   'P 1'
#
loop_
_entity.id
_entity.type
_entity.pdbx_description
1 polymer ?
#
loop_
_entity_poly.entity_id
_entity_poly.type
_entity_poly.pdbx_seq_one_letter_code
_entity_poly.pdbx_strand_id
1 'polypeptide(L)'
;MMEYLNFALRWTHVTSALIWVGMLYFFNWVNGPFLASLDAEKKRQIIAGLMPRALWWFRWAAAWAWVSGLLVIGLVFYHSRPLMFVPDENGEIRWTMMAGLIVLLTFTGHHLYDVLAKTVMKDLRAAFFGGLLLSAGYYFLAREVGGFTFRGALIHLGALFGTLMAFNVWFRIWPAQKRVIAAARAGETLPADAAALVAQRSRHNAYMSVPLLMAMSNQHAWKFDGIDLWAVPLLVLIGFLVAHLLFRKSAKLQFNG
;
A
#
# COMPACT_ATOMS: atom_id res chain seq x y z
N MET A 1 -9.32 21.40 21.92
CA MET A 1 -8.86 20.00 22.12
C MET A 1 -9.01 19.16 20.85
N MET A 2 -10.20 19.08 20.24
CA MET A 2 -10.43 18.27 19.03
C MET A 2 -9.60 18.68 17.79
N GLU A 3 -9.36 19.98 17.59
CA GLU A 3 -8.54 20.46 16.47
C GLU A 3 -7.06 20.04 16.60
N TYR A 4 -6.48 20.16 17.79
CA TYR A 4 -5.13 19.69 18.07
C TYR A 4 -4.99 18.18 17.91
N LEU A 5 -5.99 17.41 18.34
CA LEU A 5 -6.03 15.96 18.13
C LEU A 5 -6.10 15.62 16.64
N ASN A 6 -6.96 16.30 15.87
CA ASN A 6 -7.06 16.13 14.42
C ASN A 6 -5.75 16.43 13.72
N PHE A 7 -5.09 17.53 14.08
CA PHE A 7 -3.79 17.89 13.56
C PHE A 7 -2.75 16.81 13.89
N ALA A 8 -2.64 16.42 15.16
CA ALA A 8 -1.68 15.41 15.60
C ALA A 8 -1.87 14.07 14.86
N LEU A 9 -3.10 13.57 14.77
CA LEU A 9 -3.41 12.31 14.08
C LEU A 9 -3.05 12.36 12.59
N ARG A 10 -3.43 13.44 11.89
CA ARG A 10 -3.09 13.63 10.47
C ARG A 10 -1.58 13.75 10.27
N TRP A 11 -0.90 14.49 11.14
CA TRP A 11 0.55 14.67 11.07
C TRP A 11 1.30 13.35 11.31
N THR A 12 0.90 12.59 12.33
CA THR A 12 1.43 11.25 12.59
C THR A 12 1.20 10.33 11.39
N HIS A 13 0.01 10.35 10.80
CA HIS A 13 -0.31 9.55 9.62
C HIS A 13 0.57 9.90 8.42
N VAL A 14 0.63 11.18 8.06
CA VAL A 14 1.42 11.65 6.91
C VAL A 14 2.90 11.36 7.10
N THR A 15 3.45 11.66 8.28
CA THR A 15 4.88 11.44 8.57
C THR A 15 5.22 9.94 8.52
N SER A 16 4.40 9.09 9.13
CA SER A 16 4.61 7.65 9.13
C SER A 16 4.47 7.06 7.73
N ALA A 17 3.47 7.52 6.96
CA ALA A 17 3.27 7.10 5.58
C ALA A 17 4.44 7.52 4.67
N LEU A 18 4.98 8.72 4.85
CA LEU A 18 6.14 9.21 4.12
C LEU A 18 7.38 8.34 4.37
N ILE A 19 7.69 8.06 5.64
CA ILE A 19 8.80 7.17 6.01
C ILE A 19 8.58 5.78 5.44
N TRP A 20 7.36 5.26 5.59
CA TRP A 20 7.04 3.91 5.17
C TRP A 20 7.16 3.72 3.65
N VAL A 21 6.52 4.58 2.87
CA VAL A 21 6.52 4.51 1.40
C VAL A 21 7.88 4.91 0.83
N GLY A 22 8.58 5.87 1.43
CA GLY A 22 9.96 6.21 1.06
C GLY A 22 10.90 5.02 1.22
N MET A 23 10.83 4.32 2.36
CA MET A 23 11.60 3.09 2.61
C MET A 23 11.20 1.95 1.68
N LEU A 24 9.92 1.82 1.35
CA LEU A 24 9.44 0.86 0.35
C LEU A 24 10.13 1.07 -1.01
N TYR A 25 10.20 2.32 -1.46
CA TYR A 25 10.87 2.68 -2.71
C TYR A 25 12.38 2.45 -2.64
N PHE A 26 13.02 2.80 -1.53
CA PHE A 26 14.41 2.45 -1.29
C PHE A 26 14.65 0.94 -1.43
N PHE A 27 13.82 0.10 -0.79
CA PHE A 27 14.01 -1.35 -0.87
C PHE A 27 13.84 -1.92 -2.28
N ASN A 28 12.88 -1.41 -3.04
CA ASN A 28 12.54 -1.96 -4.35
C ASN A 28 13.39 -1.41 -5.49
N TRP A 29 13.67 -0.10 -5.50
CA TRP A 29 14.33 0.57 -6.63
C TRP A 29 15.82 0.83 -6.40
N VAL A 30 16.29 0.79 -5.15
CA VAL A 30 17.71 1.06 -4.84
C VAL A 30 18.38 -0.20 -4.29
N ASN A 31 17.95 -0.65 -3.11
CA ASN A 31 18.59 -1.75 -2.39
C ASN A 31 18.47 -3.08 -3.14
N GLY A 32 17.31 -3.41 -3.71
CA GLY A 32 17.11 -4.67 -4.45
C GLY A 32 18.09 -4.85 -5.62
N PRO A 33 18.12 -3.92 -6.59
CA PRO A 33 19.08 -3.94 -7.69
C PRO A 33 20.53 -3.92 -7.22
N PHE A 34 20.86 -3.09 -6.23
CA PHE A 34 22.21 -3.03 -5.66
C PHE A 34 22.66 -4.36 -5.04
N LEU A 35 21.81 -5.01 -4.23
CA LEU A 35 22.13 -6.33 -3.67
C LEU A 35 22.25 -7.43 -4.74
N ALA A 36 21.67 -7.23 -5.93
CA ALA A 36 21.80 -8.16 -7.05
C ALA A 36 23.13 -8.00 -7.80
N SER A 37 23.80 -6.84 -7.70
CA SER A 37 25.11 -6.59 -8.31
C SER A 37 26.29 -6.99 -7.43
N LEU A 38 26.05 -7.41 -6.18
CA LEU A 38 27.11 -7.78 -5.23
C LEU A 38 27.42 -9.27 -5.27
N ASP A 39 28.68 -9.60 -4.96
CA ASP A 39 29.08 -10.96 -4.62
C ASP A 39 28.38 -11.44 -3.33
N ALA A 40 28.38 -12.75 -3.11
CA ALA A 40 27.64 -13.37 -2.01
C ALA A 40 28.10 -12.89 -0.63
N GLU A 41 29.39 -12.61 -0.46
CA GLU A 41 29.95 -12.19 0.84
C GLU A 41 29.52 -10.77 1.18
N LYS A 42 29.73 -9.80 0.28
CA LYS A 42 29.27 -8.42 0.51
C LYS A 42 27.76 -8.34 0.70
N LYS A 43 27.00 -9.13 -0.08
CA LYS A 43 25.55 -9.22 0.07
C LYS A 43 25.15 -9.66 1.48
N ARG A 44 25.81 -10.68 2.04
CA ARG A 44 25.56 -11.12 3.43
C ARG A 44 25.88 -10.03 4.43
N GLN A 45 27.02 -9.35 4.31
CA GLN A 45 27.42 -8.27 5.23
C GLN A 45 26.38 -7.15 5.28
N ILE A 46 25.88 -6.72 4.11
CA ILE A 46 24.83 -5.69 4.04
C ILE A 46 23.51 -6.20 4.60
N ILE A 47 23.12 -7.45 4.29
CA ILE A 47 21.88 -8.02 4.82
C ILE A 47 21.95 -8.14 6.35
N ALA A 48 23.07 -8.58 6.92
CA ALA A 48 23.25 -8.74 8.35
C ALA A 48 23.32 -7.39 9.10
N GLY A 49 23.93 -6.37 8.46
CA GLY A 49 24.17 -5.05 9.05
C GLY A 49 23.06 -4.03 8.78
N LEU A 50 22.76 -3.74 7.51
CA LEU A 50 21.84 -2.67 7.13
C LEU A 50 20.37 -3.08 7.33
N MET A 51 19.99 -4.30 6.93
CA MET A 51 18.58 -4.68 6.87
C MET A 51 17.85 -4.64 8.20
N PRO A 52 18.40 -5.10 9.34
CA PRO A 52 17.70 -5.02 10.62
C PRO A 52 17.31 -3.59 11.01
N ARG A 53 18.19 -2.61 10.75
CA ARG A 53 17.96 -1.19 11.05
C ARG A 53 16.90 -0.60 10.14
N ALA A 54 17.04 -0.84 8.84
CA ALA A 54 16.11 -0.34 7.84
C ALA A 54 14.69 -0.96 8.02
N LEU A 55 14.61 -2.26 8.29
CA LEU A 55 13.34 -2.96 8.50
C LEU A 55 12.64 -2.57 9.81
N TRP A 56 13.39 -2.15 10.84
CA TRP A 56 12.80 -1.60 12.06
C TRP A 56 11.99 -0.34 11.76
N TRP A 57 12.58 0.62 11.04
CA TRP A 57 11.88 1.84 10.64
C TRP A 57 10.70 1.53 9.73
N PHE A 58 10.92 0.67 8.72
CA PHE A 58 9.89 0.29 7.77
C PHE A 58 8.65 -0.33 8.40
N ARG A 59 8.81 -1.31 9.31
CA ARG A 59 7.66 -2.01 9.93
C ARG A 59 6.88 -1.12 10.89
N TRP A 60 7.57 -0.31 11.68
CA TRP A 60 6.89 0.59 12.61
C TRP A 60 6.26 1.77 11.93
N ALA A 61 6.88 2.32 10.88
CA ALA A 61 6.24 3.31 10.03
C ALA A 61 4.96 2.76 9.39
N ALA A 62 4.97 1.51 8.92
CA ALA A 62 3.77 0.83 8.41
C ALA A 62 2.68 0.70 9.47
N ALA A 63 3.04 0.25 10.69
CA ALA A 63 2.09 0.11 11.80
C ALA A 63 1.47 1.46 12.19
N TRP A 64 2.30 2.49 12.36
CA TRP A 64 1.84 3.81 12.73
C TRP A 64 1.00 4.45 11.64
N ALA A 65 1.38 4.32 10.37
CA ALA A 65 0.56 4.80 9.24
C ALA A 65 -0.82 4.13 9.24
N TRP A 66 -0.89 2.81 9.47
CA TRP A 66 -2.15 2.08 9.48
C TRP A 66 -3.04 2.46 10.68
N VAL A 67 -2.48 2.46 11.91
CA VAL A 67 -3.22 2.81 13.14
C VAL A 67 -3.71 4.26 13.10
N SER A 68 -2.84 5.20 12.76
CA SER A 68 -3.25 6.61 12.65
C SER A 68 -4.23 6.83 11.50
N GLY A 69 -4.10 6.09 10.39
CA GLY A 69 -5.05 6.15 9.27
C GLY A 69 -6.45 5.70 9.65
N LEU A 70 -6.55 4.61 10.43
CA LEU A 70 -7.81 4.16 11.03
C LEU A 70 -8.45 5.23 11.90
N LEU A 71 -7.66 5.86 12.77
CA LEU A 71 -8.14 6.93 13.64
C LEU A 71 -8.58 8.16 12.85
N VAL A 72 -7.83 8.54 11.81
CA VAL A 72 -8.21 9.67 10.93
C VAL A 72 -9.51 9.38 10.17
N ILE A 73 -9.68 8.16 9.65
CA ILE A 73 -10.92 7.76 8.96
C ILE A 73 -12.10 7.73 9.94
N GLY A 74 -11.94 7.09 11.09
CA GLY A 74 -13.00 6.96 12.10
C GLY A 74 -13.41 8.29 12.74
N LEU A 75 -12.44 9.07 13.21
CA LEU A 75 -12.70 10.28 14.01
C LEU A 75 -12.94 11.52 13.17
N VAL A 76 -12.39 11.59 11.95
CA VAL A 76 -12.46 12.81 11.14
C VAL A 76 -13.40 12.63 9.97
N PHE A 77 -13.19 11.59 9.17
CA PHE A 77 -13.97 11.41 7.95
C PHE A 77 -15.38 10.89 8.24
N TYR A 78 -15.53 9.88 9.10
CA TYR A 78 -16.86 9.36 9.44
C TYR A 78 -17.67 10.27 10.36
N HIS A 79 -17.01 11.07 11.19
CA HIS A 79 -17.67 12.11 11.96
C HIS A 79 -18.28 13.17 11.04
N SER A 80 -17.54 13.59 10.01
CA SER A 80 -18.03 14.48 8.94
C SER A 80 -18.71 13.70 7.82
N ARG A 81 -19.88 13.10 8.11
CA ARG A 81 -20.64 12.24 7.18
C ARG A 81 -20.78 12.73 5.72
N PRO A 82 -20.99 14.04 5.43
CA PRO A 82 -21.06 14.54 4.05
C PRO A 82 -19.78 14.37 3.23
N LEU A 83 -18.62 14.18 3.89
CA LEU A 83 -17.37 13.86 3.19
C LEU A 83 -17.37 12.43 2.65
N MET A 84 -18.13 11.53 3.28
CA MET A 84 -18.04 10.09 3.03
C MET A 84 -19.19 9.56 2.22
N PHE A 85 -20.41 10.07 2.43
CA PHE A 85 -21.62 9.54 1.83
C PHE A 85 -22.38 10.62 1.05
N VAL A 86 -22.98 10.20 -0.06
CA VAL A 86 -23.91 11.03 -0.83
C VAL A 86 -25.26 11.05 -0.09
N PRO A 87 -25.95 12.21 0.02
CA PRO A 87 -27.31 12.26 0.54
C PRO A 87 -28.28 11.43 -0.32
N ASP A 88 -29.28 10.82 0.31
CA ASP A 88 -30.37 10.15 -0.41
C ASP A 88 -31.35 11.16 -1.04
N GLU A 89 -32.42 10.67 -1.68
CA GLU A 89 -33.43 11.49 -2.34
C GLU A 89 -34.12 12.49 -1.40
N ASN A 90 -34.14 12.20 -0.10
CA ASN A 90 -34.70 13.07 0.94
C ASN A 90 -33.64 14.02 1.53
N GLY A 91 -32.41 13.97 1.06
CA GLY A 91 -31.28 14.74 1.57
C GLY A 91 -30.66 14.17 2.84
N GLU A 92 -31.03 12.95 3.27
CA GLU A 92 -30.48 12.33 4.48
C GLU A 92 -29.18 11.59 4.18
N ILE A 93 -28.22 11.64 5.12
CA ILE A 93 -26.96 10.90 5.00
C ILE A 93 -26.99 9.68 5.92
N ARG A 94 -27.10 8.50 5.31
CA ARG A 94 -27.33 7.23 6.00
C ARG A 94 -26.28 6.19 5.64
N TRP A 95 -26.03 5.28 6.58
CA TRP A 95 -25.25 4.08 6.31
C TRP A 95 -26.08 3.08 5.52
N THR A 96 -25.52 2.56 4.43
CA THR A 96 -26.09 1.43 3.71
C THR A 96 -25.44 0.13 4.19
N MET A 97 -26.12 -1.01 4.00
CA MET A 97 -25.52 -2.33 4.25
C MET A 97 -24.24 -2.51 3.43
N MET A 98 -24.26 -2.10 2.16
CA MET A 98 -23.09 -2.18 1.28
C MET A 98 -21.93 -1.31 1.79
N ALA A 99 -22.20 -0.11 2.33
CA ALA A 99 -21.17 0.69 2.95
C ALA A 99 -20.47 -0.06 4.10
N GLY A 100 -21.24 -0.72 4.97
CA GLY A 100 -20.70 -1.56 6.04
C GLY A 100 -19.82 -2.70 5.51
N LEU A 101 -20.25 -3.39 4.46
CA LEU A 101 -19.48 -4.47 3.82
C LEU A 101 -18.17 -3.97 3.20
N ILE A 102 -18.18 -2.77 2.61
CA ILE A 102 -16.99 -2.17 2.00
C ILE A 102 -15.98 -1.76 3.07
N VAL A 103 -16.44 -1.19 4.19
CA VAL A 103 -15.58 -0.91 5.34
C VAL A 103 -14.97 -2.20 5.88
N LEU A 104 -15.78 -3.24 6.04
CA LEU A 104 -15.30 -4.55 6.48
C LEU A 104 -14.23 -5.09 5.51
N LEU A 105 -14.51 -5.05 4.20
CA LEU A 105 -13.58 -5.48 3.17
C LEU A 105 -12.28 -4.64 3.15
N THR A 106 -12.36 -3.33 3.43
CA THR A 106 -11.18 -2.45 3.52
C THR A 106 -10.16 -2.98 4.52
N PHE A 107 -10.64 -3.37 5.70
CA PHE A 107 -9.78 -3.71 6.84
C PHE A 107 -9.53 -5.22 6.98
N THR A 108 -10.37 -6.06 6.36
CA THR A 108 -10.21 -7.54 6.37
C THR A 108 -9.80 -8.13 5.02
N GLY A 109 -9.79 -7.33 3.95
CA GLY A 109 -9.46 -7.76 2.59
C GLY A 109 -8.04 -8.32 2.43
N HIS A 110 -7.17 -8.07 3.40
CA HIS A 110 -5.83 -8.68 3.45
C HIS A 110 -5.88 -10.21 3.51
N HIS A 111 -6.92 -10.81 4.11
CA HIS A 111 -7.10 -12.26 4.11
C HIS A 111 -7.37 -12.78 2.70
N LEU A 112 -8.33 -12.17 1.99
CA LEU A 112 -8.66 -12.52 0.61
C LEU A 112 -7.45 -12.33 -0.31
N TYR A 113 -6.80 -11.16 -0.22
CA TYR A 113 -5.59 -10.88 -0.99
C TYR A 113 -4.47 -11.89 -0.69
N ASP A 114 -4.28 -12.32 0.55
CA ASP A 114 -3.23 -13.29 0.86
C ASP A 114 -3.48 -14.66 0.22
N VAL A 115 -4.74 -15.09 0.12
CA VAL A 115 -5.13 -16.30 -0.63
C VAL A 115 -4.86 -16.10 -2.12
N LEU A 116 -5.26 -14.97 -2.70
CA LEU A 116 -5.03 -14.65 -4.12
C LEU A 116 -3.54 -14.59 -4.46
N ALA A 117 -2.73 -13.99 -3.59
CA ALA A 117 -1.27 -13.89 -3.73
C ALA A 117 -0.55 -15.25 -3.68
N LYS A 118 -1.12 -16.23 -2.98
CA LYS A 118 -0.58 -17.60 -2.93
C LYS A 118 -1.02 -18.46 -4.11
N THR A 119 -2.07 -18.08 -4.82
CA THR A 119 -2.72 -18.90 -5.85
C THR A 119 -2.52 -18.32 -7.24
N VAL A 120 -3.26 -17.25 -7.57
CA VAL A 120 -3.40 -16.69 -8.92
C VAL A 120 -2.47 -15.50 -9.17
N MET A 121 -2.09 -14.76 -8.13
CA MET A 121 -1.18 -13.60 -8.25
C MET A 121 0.28 -13.96 -7.98
N LYS A 122 0.70 -15.18 -8.36
CA LYS A 122 2.12 -15.56 -8.32
C LYS A 122 2.92 -14.83 -9.38
N ASP A 123 2.33 -14.70 -10.56
CA ASP A 123 2.85 -13.93 -11.69
C ASP A 123 2.49 -12.45 -11.55
N LEU A 124 3.42 -11.57 -11.91
CA LEU A 124 3.25 -10.13 -11.76
C LEU A 124 2.18 -9.55 -12.69
N ARG A 125 1.99 -10.12 -13.89
CA ARG A 125 0.94 -9.68 -14.84
C ARG A 125 -0.42 -10.08 -14.31
N ALA A 126 -0.55 -11.29 -13.79
CA ALA A 126 -1.79 -11.74 -13.13
C ALA A 126 -2.12 -10.87 -11.91
N ALA A 127 -1.12 -10.55 -11.08
CA ALA A 127 -1.27 -9.62 -9.96
C ALA A 127 -1.69 -8.22 -10.42
N PHE A 128 -1.12 -7.72 -11.52
CA PHE A 128 -1.44 -6.42 -12.11
C PHE A 128 -2.87 -6.35 -12.62
N PHE A 129 -3.27 -7.24 -13.54
CA PHE A 129 -4.59 -7.16 -14.18
C PHE A 129 -5.70 -7.55 -13.19
N GLY A 130 -5.44 -8.57 -12.36
CA GLY A 130 -6.36 -8.93 -11.27
C GLY A 130 -6.51 -7.80 -10.26
N GLY A 131 -5.40 -7.17 -9.86
CA GLY A 131 -5.42 -6.00 -8.98
C GLY A 131 -6.22 -4.84 -9.56
N LEU A 132 -5.98 -4.49 -10.83
CA LEU A 132 -6.71 -3.43 -11.54
C LEU A 132 -8.21 -3.70 -11.57
N LEU A 133 -8.63 -4.92 -11.94
CA LEU A 133 -10.03 -5.30 -12.00
C LEU A 133 -10.69 -5.26 -10.61
N LEU A 134 -10.02 -5.80 -9.59
CA LEU A 134 -10.53 -5.80 -8.22
C LEU A 134 -10.66 -4.38 -7.65
N SER A 135 -9.70 -3.50 -7.95
CA SER A 135 -9.77 -2.09 -7.54
C SER A 135 -10.88 -1.32 -8.26
N ALA A 136 -11.09 -1.58 -9.55
CA ALA A 136 -12.20 -1.01 -10.31
C ALA A 136 -13.55 -1.47 -9.78
N GLY A 137 -13.72 -2.78 -9.55
CA GLY A 137 -14.93 -3.36 -8.98
C GLY A 137 -15.21 -2.85 -7.56
N TYR A 138 -14.16 -2.75 -6.73
CA TYR A 138 -14.26 -2.17 -5.39
C TYR A 138 -14.76 -0.72 -5.43
N TYR A 139 -14.17 0.11 -6.29
CA TYR A 139 -14.57 1.50 -6.44
C TYR A 139 -16.01 1.64 -6.95
N PHE A 140 -16.39 0.85 -7.95
CA PHE A 140 -17.77 0.80 -8.47
C PHE A 140 -18.76 0.45 -7.36
N LEU A 141 -18.50 -0.64 -6.61
CA LEU A 141 -19.35 -1.05 -5.50
C LEU A 141 -19.44 0.05 -4.43
N ALA A 142 -18.34 0.75 -4.13
CA ALA A 142 -18.35 1.85 -3.17
C ALA A 142 -19.19 3.03 -3.65
N ARG A 143 -18.98 3.47 -4.88
CA ARG A 143 -19.63 4.67 -5.42
C ARG A 143 -21.10 4.45 -5.72
N GLU A 144 -21.42 3.39 -6.46
CA GLU A 144 -22.74 3.18 -7.05
C GLU A 144 -23.70 2.41 -6.13
N VAL A 145 -23.16 1.52 -5.29
CA VAL A 145 -23.99 0.65 -4.43
C VAL A 145 -23.84 1.01 -2.95
N GLY A 146 -22.62 1.38 -2.54
CA GLY A 146 -22.29 1.77 -1.17
C GLY A 146 -22.74 3.18 -0.80
N GLY A 147 -23.04 4.02 -1.78
CA GLY A 147 -23.43 5.42 -1.56
C GLY A 147 -22.28 6.30 -1.10
N PHE A 148 -21.02 5.89 -1.29
CA PHE A 148 -19.89 6.74 -0.98
C PHE A 148 -19.81 7.91 -1.95
N THR A 149 -19.34 9.07 -1.49
CA THR A 149 -18.90 10.14 -2.38
C THR A 149 -17.69 9.69 -3.19
N PHE A 150 -17.36 10.37 -4.28
CA PHE A 150 -16.11 10.17 -5.02
C PHE A 150 -14.89 10.13 -4.07
N ARG A 151 -14.84 11.09 -3.14
CA ARG A 151 -13.81 11.20 -2.12
C ARG A 151 -13.84 10.03 -1.14
N GLY A 152 -15.02 9.67 -0.62
CA GLY A 152 -15.20 8.58 0.32
C GLY A 152 -14.73 7.25 -0.27
N ALA A 153 -15.06 6.98 -1.53
CA ALA A 153 -14.66 5.79 -2.25
C ALA A 153 -13.14 5.74 -2.48
N LEU A 154 -12.50 6.85 -2.87
CA LEU A 154 -11.04 6.92 -3.04
C LEU A 154 -10.27 6.76 -1.73
N ILE A 155 -10.73 7.39 -0.64
CA ILE A 155 -10.13 7.20 0.69
C ILE A 155 -10.18 5.73 1.10
N HIS A 156 -11.30 5.06 0.85
CA HIS A 156 -11.45 3.64 1.14
C HIS A 156 -10.60 2.75 0.24
N LEU A 157 -10.46 3.09 -1.04
CA LEU A 157 -9.56 2.36 -1.94
C LEU A 157 -8.09 2.51 -1.51
N GLY A 158 -7.67 3.72 -1.14
CA GLY A 158 -6.35 3.97 -0.56
C GLY A 158 -6.13 3.23 0.76
N ALA A 159 -7.13 3.25 1.65
CA ALA A 159 -7.10 2.52 2.92
C ALA A 159 -7.04 0.99 2.74
N LEU A 160 -7.72 0.46 1.73
CA LEU A 160 -7.65 -0.95 1.36
C LEU A 160 -6.20 -1.29 0.98
N PHE A 161 -5.61 -0.58 0.00
CA PHE A 161 -4.22 -0.81 -0.38
C PHE A 161 -3.26 -0.67 0.81
N GLY A 162 -3.44 0.36 1.64
CA GLY A 162 -2.64 0.57 2.85
C GLY A 162 -2.75 -0.61 3.82
N THR A 163 -3.95 -1.15 4.01
CA THR A 163 -4.16 -2.34 4.83
C THR A 163 -3.48 -3.57 4.23
N LEU A 164 -3.68 -3.85 2.93
CA LEU A 164 -3.02 -4.97 2.24
C LEU A 164 -1.49 -4.88 2.40
N MET A 165 -0.95 -3.68 2.23
CA MET A 165 0.47 -3.41 2.32
C MET A 165 1.01 -3.56 3.74
N ALA A 166 0.34 -2.99 4.75
CA ALA A 166 0.79 -3.04 6.14
C ALA A 166 0.81 -4.49 6.65
N PHE A 167 -0.21 -5.28 6.29
CA PHE A 167 -0.26 -6.70 6.64
C PHE A 167 0.79 -7.52 5.91
N ASN A 168 1.10 -7.21 4.64
CA ASN A 168 2.26 -7.82 3.96
C ASN A 168 3.56 -7.59 4.75
N VAL A 169 3.77 -6.37 5.26
CA VAL A 169 4.98 -6.04 6.02
C VAL A 169 5.10 -6.90 7.28
N TRP A 170 4.05 -6.93 8.10
CA TRP A 170 4.12 -7.57 9.41
C TRP A 170 3.97 -9.09 9.38
N PHE A 171 3.13 -9.64 8.51
CA PHE A 171 2.77 -11.06 8.53
C PHE A 171 3.45 -11.91 7.46
N ARG A 172 4.04 -11.29 6.42
CA ARG A 172 4.71 -12.03 5.33
C ARG A 172 6.18 -11.63 5.20
N ILE A 173 6.47 -10.35 5.02
CA ILE A 173 7.84 -9.85 4.77
C ILE A 173 8.70 -9.99 6.02
N TRP A 174 8.25 -9.53 7.18
CA TRP A 174 9.07 -9.55 8.40
C TRP A 174 9.46 -10.96 8.88
N PRO A 175 8.53 -11.94 8.97
CA PRO A 175 8.90 -13.31 9.34
C PRO A 175 9.91 -13.94 8.38
N ALA A 176 9.73 -13.73 7.08
CA ALA A 176 10.65 -14.23 6.06
C ALA A 176 12.02 -13.53 6.14
N GLN A 177 12.05 -12.21 6.35
CA GLN A 177 13.33 -11.51 6.51
C GLN A 177 14.10 -11.88 7.75
N LYS A 178 13.44 -12.25 8.85
CA LYS A 178 14.16 -12.80 10.00
C LYS A 178 14.98 -14.04 9.62
N ARG A 179 14.41 -14.94 8.80
CA ARG A 179 15.12 -16.14 8.30
C ARG A 179 16.31 -15.77 7.43
N VAL A 180 16.13 -14.83 6.50
CA VAL A 180 17.20 -14.34 5.60
C VAL A 180 18.33 -13.66 6.40
N ILE A 181 17.99 -12.82 7.38
CA ILE A 181 18.97 -12.13 8.24
C ILE A 181 19.71 -13.12 9.14
N ALA A 182 19.01 -14.12 9.69
CA ALA A 182 19.64 -15.16 10.52
C ALA A 182 20.67 -15.96 9.73
N ALA A 183 20.31 -16.44 8.53
CA ALA A 183 21.24 -17.14 7.64
C ALA A 183 22.43 -16.25 7.25
N ALA A 184 22.19 -14.98 6.92
CA ALA A 184 23.27 -14.05 6.59
C ALA A 184 24.26 -13.84 7.75
N ARG A 185 23.78 -13.76 9.00
CA ARG A 185 24.62 -13.63 10.20
C ARG A 185 25.40 -14.91 10.52
N ALA A 186 24.82 -16.07 10.22
CA ALA A 186 25.46 -17.37 10.40
C ALA A 186 26.48 -17.70 9.29
N GLY A 187 26.58 -16.86 8.24
CA GLY A 187 27.43 -17.16 7.07
C GLY A 187 26.86 -18.24 6.15
N GLU A 188 25.61 -18.65 6.38
CA GLU A 188 24.94 -19.72 5.64
C GLU A 188 24.41 -19.25 4.28
N THR A 189 24.00 -20.22 3.46
CA THR A 189 23.26 -19.94 2.21
C THR A 189 21.91 -19.30 2.51
N LEU A 190 21.58 -18.22 1.81
CA LEU A 190 20.32 -17.51 2.03
C LEU A 190 19.12 -18.38 1.62
N PRO A 191 18.07 -18.50 2.45
CA PRO A 191 16.89 -19.30 2.14
C PRO A 191 16.14 -18.73 0.94
N ALA A 192 16.17 -19.45 -0.19
CA ALA A 192 15.62 -18.99 -1.47
C ALA A 192 14.11 -18.79 -1.43
N ASP A 193 13.38 -19.64 -0.71
CA ASP A 193 11.93 -19.53 -0.50
C ASP A 193 11.56 -18.23 0.22
N ALA A 194 12.29 -17.91 1.30
CA ALA A 194 12.06 -16.70 2.09
C ALA A 194 12.45 -15.44 1.30
N ALA A 195 13.58 -15.46 0.60
CA ALA A 195 14.01 -14.34 -0.24
C ALA A 195 13.01 -14.08 -1.39
N ALA A 196 12.51 -15.13 -2.04
CA ALA A 196 11.50 -15.02 -3.09
C ALA A 196 10.17 -14.45 -2.57
N LEU A 197 9.71 -14.91 -1.39
CA LEU A 197 8.50 -14.38 -0.75
C LEU A 197 8.63 -12.89 -0.42
N VAL A 198 9.78 -12.49 0.14
CA VAL A 198 10.08 -11.08 0.46
C VAL A 198 10.06 -10.24 -0.81
N ALA A 199 10.75 -10.68 -1.86
CA ALA A 199 10.79 -9.98 -3.13
C ALA A 199 9.39 -9.83 -3.75
N GLN A 200 8.60 -10.91 -3.75
CA GLN A 200 7.24 -10.88 -4.30
C GLN A 200 6.35 -9.89 -3.56
N ARG A 201 6.26 -9.99 -2.23
CA ARG A 201 5.37 -9.14 -1.42
C ARG A 201 5.82 -7.68 -1.39
N SER A 202 7.13 -7.45 -1.40
CA SER A 202 7.69 -6.10 -1.54
C SER A 202 7.32 -5.47 -2.89
N ARG A 203 7.37 -6.23 -3.98
CA ARG A 203 6.94 -5.76 -5.30
C ARG A 203 5.44 -5.46 -5.33
N HIS A 204 4.59 -6.37 -4.83
CA HIS A 204 3.15 -6.10 -4.74
C HIS A 204 2.87 -4.79 -3.99
N ASN A 205 3.54 -4.57 -2.86
CA ASN A 205 3.42 -3.31 -2.12
C ASN A 205 3.84 -2.09 -2.96
N ALA A 206 4.95 -2.16 -3.70
CA ALA A 206 5.41 -1.05 -4.53
C ALA A 206 4.46 -0.72 -5.70
N TYR A 207 3.79 -1.73 -6.27
CA TYR A 207 2.76 -1.49 -7.29
C TYR A 207 1.50 -0.89 -6.69
N MET A 208 1.08 -1.34 -5.50
CA MET A 208 -0.09 -0.79 -4.79
C MET A 208 0.16 0.62 -4.23
N SER A 209 1.40 0.98 -3.89
CA SER A 209 1.69 2.26 -3.22
C SER A 209 1.45 3.47 -4.11
N VAL A 210 1.70 3.38 -5.41
CA VAL A 210 1.48 4.50 -6.35
C VAL A 210 -0.01 4.86 -6.45
N PRO A 211 -0.94 3.93 -6.78
CA PRO A 211 -2.36 4.25 -6.80
C PRO A 211 -2.93 4.58 -5.41
N LEU A 212 -2.37 4.00 -4.33
CA LEU A 212 -2.69 4.42 -2.96
C LEU A 212 -2.38 5.91 -2.75
N LEU A 213 -1.17 6.36 -3.10
CA LEU A 213 -0.78 7.76 -2.96
C LEU A 213 -1.70 8.67 -3.78
N MET A 214 -2.02 8.30 -5.02
CA MET A 214 -2.92 9.07 -5.89
C MET A 214 -4.34 9.17 -5.30
N ALA A 215 -4.87 8.06 -4.78
CA ALA A 215 -6.20 8.04 -4.16
C ALA A 215 -6.27 8.91 -2.89
N MET A 216 -5.17 8.96 -2.12
CA MET A 216 -5.09 9.73 -0.88
C MET A 216 -4.63 11.18 -1.08
N SER A 217 -3.97 11.52 -2.19
CA SER A 217 -3.46 12.86 -2.51
C SER A 217 -4.49 13.79 -3.17
N ASN A 218 -5.70 13.29 -3.46
CA ASN A 218 -6.79 13.96 -4.20
C ASN A 218 -7.36 15.26 -3.55
N GLN A 219 -6.57 15.98 -2.75
CA GLN A 219 -6.96 17.18 -2.02
C GLN A 219 -5.88 18.28 -2.02
N HIS A 220 -4.67 18.04 -2.56
CA HIS A 220 -3.56 19.00 -2.44
C HIS A 220 -3.36 19.93 -3.65
N ALA A 221 -4.09 19.79 -4.75
CA ALA A 221 -3.99 20.73 -5.88
C ALA A 221 -5.11 20.64 -6.93
N TRP A 222 -5.89 19.55 -6.99
CA TRP A 222 -6.73 19.28 -8.15
C TRP A 222 -8.18 19.04 -7.74
N LYS A 223 -9.07 19.96 -8.13
CA LYS A 223 -10.49 19.65 -8.25
C LYS A 223 -10.66 18.86 -9.53
N PHE A 224 -10.78 17.54 -9.41
CA PHE A 224 -11.36 16.73 -10.47
C PHE A 224 -12.87 16.97 -10.52
N ASP A 225 -13.29 18.20 -10.84
CA ASP A 225 -14.69 18.49 -11.15
C ASP A 225 -15.00 17.82 -12.52
N GLY A 226 -15.95 16.89 -12.55
CA GLY A 226 -16.40 16.22 -13.78
C GLY A 226 -15.62 14.97 -14.20
N ILE A 227 -14.75 14.43 -13.35
CA ILE A 227 -14.12 13.13 -13.62
C ILE A 227 -15.06 11.98 -13.24
N ASP A 228 -15.64 11.35 -14.27
CA ASP A 228 -16.52 10.18 -14.17
C ASP A 228 -15.82 8.91 -13.63
N LEU A 229 -16.65 7.92 -13.28
CA LEU A 229 -16.27 6.57 -12.82
C LEU A 229 -15.07 5.94 -13.56
N TRP A 230 -14.92 6.23 -14.85
CA TRP A 230 -13.88 5.69 -15.74
C TRP A 230 -12.46 6.09 -15.36
N ALA A 231 -12.28 7.20 -14.65
CA ALA A 231 -10.94 7.68 -14.35
C ALA A 231 -10.28 6.97 -13.18
N VAL A 232 -11.02 6.34 -12.26
CA VAL A 232 -10.38 5.62 -11.16
C VAL A 232 -9.64 4.38 -11.67
N PRO A 233 -10.21 3.52 -12.55
CA PRO A 233 -9.45 2.49 -13.23
C PRO A 233 -8.25 3.05 -14.01
N LEU A 234 -8.39 4.21 -14.67
CA LEU A 234 -7.29 4.85 -15.38
C LEU A 234 -6.19 5.35 -14.43
N LEU A 235 -6.52 5.95 -13.29
CA LEU A 235 -5.58 6.40 -12.26
C LEU A 235 -4.84 5.20 -11.67
N VAL A 236 -5.55 4.11 -11.38
CA VAL A 236 -4.94 2.87 -10.93
C VAL A 236 -4.00 2.33 -12.01
N LEU A 237 -4.45 2.24 -13.26
CA LEU A 237 -3.64 1.80 -14.39
C LEU A 237 -2.37 2.65 -14.54
N ILE A 238 -2.49 3.98 -14.53
CA ILE A 238 -1.37 4.92 -14.58
C ILE A 238 -0.42 4.67 -13.41
N GLY A 239 -0.92 4.56 -12.19
CA GLY A 239 -0.10 4.32 -11.02
C GLY A 239 0.71 3.02 -11.13
N PHE A 240 0.07 1.94 -11.58
CA PHE A 240 0.76 0.68 -11.83
C PHE A 240 1.76 0.77 -13.00
N LEU A 241 1.45 1.49 -14.08
CA LEU A 241 2.37 1.72 -15.20
C LEU A 241 3.59 2.51 -14.76
N VAL A 242 3.41 3.56 -13.96
CA VAL A 242 4.51 4.34 -13.36
C VAL A 242 5.39 3.43 -12.52
N ALA A 243 4.81 2.63 -11.61
CA ALA A 243 5.57 1.65 -10.83
C ALA A 243 6.37 0.69 -11.74
N HIS A 244 5.74 0.19 -12.82
CA HIS A 244 6.40 -0.69 -13.79
C HIS A 244 7.59 -0.03 -14.49
N LEU A 245 7.43 1.20 -14.95
CA LEU A 245 8.49 1.97 -15.62
C LEU A 245 9.66 2.24 -14.66
N LEU A 246 9.37 2.56 -13.40
CA LEU A 246 10.39 2.78 -12.37
C LEU A 246 11.18 1.50 -12.08
N PHE A 247 10.52 0.34 -11.98
CA PHE A 247 11.20 -0.95 -11.86
C PHE A 247 12.11 -1.25 -13.06
N ARG A 248 11.65 -0.95 -14.29
CA ARG A 248 12.47 -1.14 -15.50
C ARG A 248 13.67 -0.22 -15.54
N LYS A 249 13.51 1.04 -15.12
CA LYS A 249 14.61 2.01 -15.07
C LYS A 249 15.62 1.62 -13.98
N SER A 250 15.15 1.29 -12.77
CA SER A 250 16.01 0.95 -11.64
C SER A 250 16.90 -0.26 -11.91
N ALA A 251 16.38 -1.26 -12.62
CA ALA A 251 17.15 -2.45 -13.02
C ALA A 251 18.29 -2.16 -14.02
N LYS A 252 18.24 -1.03 -14.73
CA LYS A 252 19.22 -0.63 -15.75
C LYS A 252 20.20 0.45 -15.28
N LEU A 253 20.04 0.99 -14.07
CA LEU A 253 20.93 2.01 -13.55
C LEU A 253 22.28 1.37 -13.21
N GLN A 254 23.28 1.67 -14.04
CA GLN A 254 24.69 1.40 -13.77
C GLN A 254 25.38 2.75 -13.64
N PHE A 255 26.08 2.96 -12.52
CA PHE A 255 26.92 4.14 -12.33
C PHE A 255 28.34 3.69 -12.66
N ASN A 256 28.83 4.09 -13.83
CA ASN A 256 30.25 4.02 -14.11
C ASN A 256 30.90 5.07 -13.20
N GLY A 257 31.72 4.60 -12.24
CA GLY A 257 32.44 5.45 -11.29
C GLY A 257 33.44 6.38 -11.95
#